data_AF-A0A0B4DIM5-F1
#
_entry.id   AF-A0A0B4DIM5-F1
#
_cell.length_a   1.000
_cell.length_b   1.000
_cell.length_c   1.000
_cell.angle_alpha   90.00
_cell.angle_beta   90.00
_cell.angle_gamma   90.00
#
_symmetry.space_group_name_H-M   'P 1'
#
loop_
_entity.id
_entity.type
_entity.pdbx_description
1 polymer ?
#
loop_
_entity_poly.entity_id
_entity_poly.type
_entity_poly.pdbx_seq_one_letter_code
_entity_poly.pdbx_strand_id
1 'polypeptide(L)'
;MPAILTMTPASIEELRMLAASLPVSTVGPRDFARRIAVRAYSLGLSDSELIGFLKRQTAKRPGLSSVLTDRLAFRQLLASCRRAALSSSPAGRRKNAGKTARLTLGRILAPVVAGADGVALSPARQIRARTALAIVCVEQLKSINGEKGWNTIRVSYPWLALRLGSSWPTAKAALNDLLELGWIHEPSAGLRPGQPRRFKISGYLNPDQRALVQRLKDNGEGVVEPGLYEAIGALAEQENEASQRDLLGAAVTRSVNHPAWTYGEAPLGAKTWLLTLARAAGVDPVQLGLPKRSIPALNRLMAEAGLDRLIGSAQGDTSAAESDLPGQLAEVLKTWAKATGAYEAAAAASAAYKDNAKARTDEIARVRKLRVDAGPAMDRLFGEVASIPAAGSSADRLNTWVAGASNAIAKVPPMTKDRRNALTRELKKRLKKRSYQGDAITLVAEKVMANARPLLGAAETVPLATDDPAVKTAWLRGVTGAMQGKAMQVGERNAFEAELKARFRSRGYERDKAGQMAALILKDVALAA
;
A
#
# COMPACT_ATOMS: atom_id res chain seq x y z
N MET A 1 31.43 -17.77 32.34
CA MET A 1 30.41 -16.76 32.71
C MET A 1 30.55 -15.58 31.76
N PRO A 2 29.49 -15.09 31.09
CA PRO A 2 29.60 -13.91 30.24
C PRO A 2 29.91 -12.67 31.10
N ALA A 3 30.87 -11.85 30.66
CA ALA A 3 31.26 -10.62 31.35
C ALA A 3 30.06 -9.69 31.55
N ILE A 4 29.87 -9.18 32.77
CA ILE A 4 28.89 -8.14 33.09
C ILE A 4 29.41 -6.86 32.43
N LEU A 5 28.92 -6.58 31.22
CA LEU A 5 29.17 -5.32 30.54
C LEU A 5 28.46 -4.21 31.32
N THR A 6 29.22 -3.41 32.07
CA THR A 6 28.74 -2.16 32.66
C THR A 6 28.55 -1.10 31.59
N MET A 7 27.46 -0.32 31.64
CA MET A 7 27.20 0.81 30.74
C MET A 7 28.46 1.65 30.49
N THR A 8 28.96 1.62 29.24
CA THR A 8 30.07 2.48 28.84
C THR A 8 29.62 3.96 28.82
N PRO A 9 30.52 4.93 29.05
CA PRO A 9 30.20 6.35 28.90
C PRO A 9 29.58 6.70 27.55
N ALA A 10 30.05 6.05 26.47
CA ALA A 10 29.52 6.21 25.13
C ALA A 10 28.05 5.74 25.01
N SER A 11 27.71 4.58 25.60
CA SER A 11 26.34 4.07 25.60
C SER A 11 25.38 4.97 26.40
N ILE A 12 25.85 5.57 27.51
CA ILE A 12 25.08 6.52 28.31
C ILE A 12 24.81 7.79 27.50
N GLU A 13 25.84 8.34 26.87
CA GLU A 13 25.72 9.58 26.11
C GLU A 13 24.78 9.41 24.92
N GLU A 14 24.86 8.27 24.24
CA GLU A 14 23.96 7.98 23.14
C GLU A 14 22.48 7.88 23.59
N LEU A 15 22.20 7.24 24.72
CA LEU A 15 20.85 7.22 25.27
C LEU A 15 20.38 8.60 25.71
N ARG A 16 21.28 9.47 26.20
CA ARG A 16 20.97 10.87 26.55
C ARG A 16 20.62 11.69 25.31
N MET A 17 21.42 11.59 24.25
CA MET A 17 21.13 12.24 22.97
C MET A 17 19.79 11.78 22.39
N LEU A 18 19.52 10.48 22.40
CA LEU A 18 18.23 9.94 21.99
C LEU A 18 17.10 10.47 22.89
N ALA A 19 17.30 10.52 24.21
CA ALA A 19 16.28 11.01 25.11
C ALA A 19 15.96 12.51 24.90
N ALA A 20 16.98 13.31 24.58
CA ALA A 20 16.83 14.73 24.26
C ALA A 20 16.06 14.96 22.95
N SER A 21 16.29 14.12 21.93
CA SER A 21 15.60 14.21 20.63
C SER A 21 14.12 13.77 20.62
N LEU A 22 13.55 13.38 21.77
CA LEU A 22 12.17 12.87 21.87
C LEU A 22 11.29 13.81 22.72
N PRO A 23 10.76 14.93 22.20
CA PRO A 23 10.02 15.91 22.99
C PRO A 23 8.80 15.31 23.71
N VAL A 24 8.55 15.75 24.94
CA VAL A 24 7.39 15.30 25.74
C VAL A 24 6.06 15.68 25.07
N SER A 25 6.04 16.78 24.31
CA SER A 25 4.87 17.26 23.56
C SER A 25 4.45 16.33 22.41
N THR A 26 5.37 15.52 21.87
CA THR A 26 5.12 14.70 20.67
C THR A 26 5.25 13.20 20.92
N VAL A 27 5.94 12.79 21.99
CA VAL A 27 6.21 11.37 22.29
C VAL A 27 5.66 11.01 23.66
N GLY A 28 4.58 10.21 23.66
CA GLY A 28 3.98 9.68 24.89
C GLY A 28 4.93 8.77 25.69
N PRO A 29 4.70 8.58 26.99
CA PRO A 29 5.64 7.91 27.90
C PRO A 29 5.94 6.46 27.51
N ARG A 30 4.94 5.73 27.00
CA ARG A 30 5.10 4.34 26.52
C ARG A 30 5.98 4.27 25.27
N ASP A 31 5.80 5.20 24.33
CA ASP A 31 6.61 5.25 23.11
C ASP A 31 8.03 5.75 23.38
N PHE A 32 8.19 6.66 24.34
CA PHE A 32 9.50 7.04 24.85
C PHE A 32 10.25 5.83 25.43
N ALA A 33 9.63 5.11 26.38
CA ALA A 33 10.21 3.91 26.99
C ALA A 33 10.58 2.86 25.92
N ARG A 34 9.70 2.65 24.93
CA ARG A 34 9.96 1.76 23.79
C ARG A 34 11.20 2.17 22.98
N ARG A 35 11.31 3.44 22.59
CA ARG A 35 12.42 3.93 21.75
C ARG A 35 13.76 3.83 22.49
N ILE A 36 13.79 4.23 23.76
CA ILE A 36 14.97 4.09 24.62
C ILE A 36 15.32 2.60 24.81
N ALA A 37 14.35 1.74 25.09
CA ALA A 37 14.57 0.30 25.27
C ALA A 37 15.16 -0.35 24.01
N VAL A 38 14.64 -0.05 22.82
CA VAL A 38 15.19 -0.58 21.56
C VAL A 38 16.64 -0.15 21.38
N ARG A 39 16.99 1.13 21.63
CA ARG A 39 18.37 1.58 21.52
C ARG A 39 19.28 0.94 22.57
N ALA A 40 18.84 0.91 23.84
CA ALA A 40 19.58 0.30 24.93
C ALA A 40 19.95 -1.16 24.63
N TYR A 41 18.99 -1.97 24.17
CA TYR A 41 19.27 -3.35 23.78
C TYR A 41 20.15 -3.46 22.53
N SER A 42 20.09 -2.51 21.60
CA SER A 42 21.01 -2.47 20.45
C SER A 42 22.45 -2.15 20.85
N LEU A 43 22.64 -1.53 22.02
CA LEU A 43 23.93 -1.24 22.64
C LEU A 43 24.40 -2.35 23.60
N GLY A 44 23.66 -3.47 23.67
CA GLY A 44 24.01 -4.60 24.54
C GLY A 44 23.68 -4.40 26.03
N LEU A 45 22.90 -3.37 26.37
CA LEU A 45 22.56 -3.10 27.77
C LEU A 45 21.56 -4.09 28.34
N SER A 46 21.73 -4.41 29.62
CA SER A 46 20.82 -5.24 30.41
C SER A 46 19.54 -4.50 30.80
N ASP A 47 18.52 -5.25 31.22
CA ASP A 47 17.27 -4.66 31.73
C ASP A 47 17.52 -3.77 32.94
N SER A 48 18.47 -4.15 33.80
CA SER A 48 18.80 -3.41 35.01
C SER A 48 19.31 -2.00 34.68
N GLU A 49 20.17 -1.88 33.67
CA GLU A 49 20.76 -0.63 33.21
C GLU A 49 19.72 0.25 32.50
N LEU A 50 18.91 -0.35 31.63
CA LEU A 50 17.79 0.31 30.98
C LEU A 50 16.79 0.86 32.00
N ILE A 51 16.42 0.06 33.00
CA ILE A 51 15.50 0.48 34.07
C ILE A 51 16.13 1.61 34.88
N GLY A 52 17.41 1.51 35.23
CA GLY A 52 18.14 2.57 35.92
C GLY A 52 18.19 3.87 35.13
N PHE A 53 18.35 3.79 33.80
CA PHE A 53 18.26 4.96 32.93
C PHE A 53 16.84 5.55 32.88
N LEU A 54 15.81 4.73 32.64
CA LEU A 54 14.42 5.17 32.56
C LEU A 54 13.91 5.78 33.88
N LYS A 55 14.31 5.22 35.02
CA LYS A 55 14.02 5.78 36.35
C LYS A 55 14.58 7.19 36.52
N ARG A 56 15.78 7.48 35.99
CA ARG A 56 16.37 8.83 36.02
C ARG A 56 15.62 9.83 35.12
N GLN A 57 14.80 9.36 34.18
CA GLN A 57 14.02 10.20 33.28
C GLN A 57 12.60 10.51 33.79
N THR A 58 12.14 9.88 34.88
CA THR A 58 10.75 10.04 35.37
C THR A 58 10.45 11.47 35.82
N ALA A 59 11.42 12.15 36.44
CA ALA A 59 11.28 13.54 36.86
C ALA A 59 11.03 14.50 35.69
N LYS A 60 11.57 14.18 34.50
CA LYS A 60 11.43 15.00 33.29
C LYS A 60 10.27 14.56 32.40
N ARG A 61 9.57 13.46 32.75
CA ARG A 61 8.54 12.83 31.89
C ARG A 61 7.33 12.36 32.70
N PRO A 62 6.27 13.18 32.78
CA PRO A 62 5.01 12.79 33.38
C PRO A 62 4.46 11.48 32.79
N GLY A 63 3.96 10.59 33.64
CA GLY A 63 3.40 9.30 33.22
C GLY A 63 4.42 8.20 32.85
N LEU A 64 5.73 8.46 32.88
CA LEU A 64 6.73 7.40 32.70
C LEU A 64 6.77 6.46 33.91
N SER A 65 6.59 7.00 35.12
CA SER A 65 6.56 6.19 36.35
C SER A 65 5.48 5.10 36.28
N SER A 66 4.26 5.44 35.87
CA SER A 66 3.17 4.46 35.74
C SER A 66 3.47 3.36 34.72
N VAL A 67 4.15 3.68 33.61
CA VAL A 67 4.61 2.68 32.63
C VAL A 67 5.63 1.71 33.24
N LEU A 68 6.50 2.17 34.14
CA LEU A 68 7.50 1.33 34.81
C LEU A 68 6.89 0.48 35.94
N THR A 69 5.85 0.98 36.60
CA THR A 69 5.19 0.29 37.73
C THR A 69 4.32 -0.87 37.26
N ASP A 70 3.70 -0.79 36.07
CA ASP A 70 2.98 -1.92 35.45
C ASP A 70 3.97 -2.99 34.95
N ARG A 71 4.37 -3.88 35.86
CA ARG A 71 5.39 -4.91 35.60
C ARG A 71 5.05 -5.82 34.43
N LEU A 72 3.77 -6.16 34.23
CA LEU A 72 3.36 -7.08 33.16
C LEU A 72 3.47 -6.39 31.80
N ALA A 73 2.84 -5.23 31.65
CA ALA A 73 2.89 -4.49 30.38
C ALA A 73 4.31 -4.04 30.04
N PHE A 74 5.09 -3.67 31.05
CA PHE A 74 6.49 -3.29 30.87
C PHE A 74 7.36 -4.48 30.46
N ARG A 75 7.24 -5.65 31.08
CA ARG A 75 7.96 -6.87 30.65
C ARG A 75 7.63 -7.26 29.21
N GLN A 76 6.36 -7.20 28.81
CA GLN A 76 5.96 -7.46 27.43
C GLN A 76 6.55 -6.44 26.45
N LEU A 77 6.59 -5.17 26.85
CA LEU A 77 7.25 -4.11 26.08
C LEU A 77 8.75 -4.39 25.93
N LEU A 78 9.45 -4.73 27.01
CA LEU A 78 10.88 -5.06 26.99
C LEU A 78 11.16 -6.28 26.10
N ALA A 79 10.37 -7.36 26.22
CA ALA A 79 10.50 -8.54 25.37
C ALA A 79 10.27 -8.23 23.87
N SER A 80 9.35 -7.31 23.56
CA SER A 80 9.15 -6.79 22.21
C SER A 80 10.35 -5.95 21.75
N CYS A 81 10.87 -5.08 22.61
CA CYS A 81 12.01 -4.20 22.30
C CYS A 81 13.32 -4.99 22.11
N ARG A 82 13.58 -6.03 22.91
CA ARG A 82 14.72 -6.94 22.71
C ARG A 82 14.65 -7.63 21.35
N ARG A 83 13.48 -8.17 20.99
CA ARG A 83 13.28 -8.79 19.67
C ARG A 83 13.49 -7.79 18.53
N ALA A 84 13.03 -6.55 18.70
CA ALA A 84 13.23 -5.49 17.74
C ALA A 84 14.71 -5.08 17.63
N ALA A 85 15.39 -4.86 18.75
CA ALA A 85 16.81 -4.50 18.79
C ALA A 85 17.70 -5.59 18.18
N LEU A 86 17.46 -6.86 18.54
CA LEU A 86 18.12 -7.99 17.90
C LEU A 86 17.89 -7.97 16.38
N SER A 87 16.65 -7.73 15.94
CA SER A 87 16.32 -7.68 14.50
C SER A 87 16.95 -6.51 13.76
N SER A 88 17.20 -5.38 14.43
CA SER A 88 17.79 -4.16 13.88
C SER A 88 19.32 -4.12 13.97
N SER A 89 19.95 -4.97 14.78
CA SER A 89 21.41 -5.12 14.83
C SER A 89 21.98 -5.55 13.46
N PRO A 90 23.26 -5.24 13.12
CA PRO A 90 23.86 -5.71 11.87
C PRO A 90 23.75 -7.22 11.66
N ALA A 91 24.04 -8.01 12.69
CA ALA A 91 23.92 -9.48 12.65
C ALA A 91 22.47 -9.94 12.47
N GLY A 92 21.52 -9.31 13.16
CA GLY A 92 20.10 -9.62 13.01
C GLY A 92 19.51 -9.18 11.68
N ARG A 93 19.97 -8.06 11.11
CA ARG A 93 19.63 -7.62 9.75
C ARG A 93 20.11 -8.66 8.73
N ARG A 94 21.37 -9.09 8.80
CA ARG A 94 21.91 -10.17 7.95
C ARG A 94 21.08 -11.44 8.08
N LYS A 95 20.78 -11.90 9.31
CA LYS A 95 19.95 -13.10 9.54
C LYS A 95 18.53 -12.95 8.99
N ASN A 96 17.92 -11.77 9.15
CA ASN A 96 16.58 -11.47 8.63
C ASN A 96 16.56 -11.39 7.10
N ALA A 97 17.59 -10.82 6.49
CA ALA A 97 17.76 -10.74 5.04
C ALA A 97 17.90 -12.15 4.45
N GLY A 98 18.82 -12.97 4.99
CA GLY A 98 19.00 -14.37 4.56
C GLY A 98 17.73 -15.20 4.76
N LYS A 99 17.01 -15.03 5.88
CA LYS A 99 15.71 -15.69 6.09
C LYS A 99 14.68 -15.24 5.05
N THR A 100 14.60 -13.94 4.75
CA THR A 100 13.65 -13.38 3.77
C THR A 100 13.94 -13.91 2.37
N ALA A 101 15.21 -13.88 1.94
CA ALA A 101 15.66 -14.41 0.66
C ALA A 101 15.34 -15.92 0.51
N ARG A 102 15.64 -16.72 1.54
CA ARG A 102 15.30 -18.16 1.59
C ARG A 102 13.81 -18.43 1.42
N LEU A 103 12.99 -17.73 2.19
CA LEU A 103 11.54 -17.89 2.14
C LEU A 103 10.98 -17.50 0.77
N THR A 104 11.55 -16.48 0.15
CA THR A 104 11.13 -16.01 -1.18
C THR A 104 11.53 -16.98 -2.27
N LEU A 105 12.82 -17.31 -2.40
CA LEU A 105 13.30 -18.21 -3.46
C LEU A 105 12.66 -19.59 -3.34
N GLY A 106 12.57 -20.13 -2.12
CA GLY A 106 11.89 -21.40 -1.87
C GLY A 106 10.40 -21.40 -2.24
N ARG A 107 9.73 -20.24 -2.25
CA ARG A 107 8.34 -20.13 -2.73
C ARG A 107 8.26 -19.91 -4.23
N ILE A 108 9.09 -19.02 -4.79
CA ILE A 108 9.09 -18.68 -6.22
C ILE A 108 9.51 -19.87 -7.08
N LEU A 109 10.43 -20.70 -6.59
CA LEU A 109 10.97 -21.83 -7.33
C LEU A 109 10.27 -23.16 -7.00
N ALA A 110 9.39 -23.21 -6.00
CA ALA A 110 8.63 -24.41 -5.68
C ALA A 110 7.32 -24.52 -6.45
N PRO A 111 6.90 -25.75 -6.83
CA PRO A 111 5.56 -25.97 -7.36
C PRO A 111 4.51 -25.52 -6.35
N VAL A 112 3.42 -24.93 -6.85
CA VAL A 112 2.24 -24.63 -6.02
C VAL A 112 1.39 -25.89 -6.01
N VAL A 113 1.46 -26.66 -4.91
CA VAL A 113 0.55 -27.78 -4.68
C VAL A 113 -0.81 -27.22 -4.29
N ALA A 114 -1.89 -27.80 -4.84
CA ALA A 114 -3.24 -27.44 -4.44
C ALA A 114 -3.41 -27.59 -2.92
N GLY A 115 -4.13 -26.66 -2.28
CA GLY A 115 -4.44 -26.79 -0.86
C GLY A 115 -5.32 -28.02 -0.56
N ALA A 116 -5.58 -28.28 0.72
CA ALA A 116 -6.47 -29.37 1.17
C ALA A 116 -7.87 -29.33 0.51
N ASP A 117 -8.28 -28.15 0.03
CA ASP A 117 -9.55 -27.91 -0.66
C ASP A 117 -9.50 -28.23 -2.17
N GLY A 118 -8.37 -28.74 -2.68
CA GLY A 118 -8.21 -29.20 -4.07
C GLY A 118 -8.11 -28.12 -5.15
N VAL A 119 -8.28 -26.83 -4.82
CA VAL A 119 -8.25 -25.75 -5.82
C VAL A 119 -6.80 -25.37 -6.15
N ALA A 120 -6.29 -25.89 -7.27
CA ALA A 120 -5.03 -25.42 -7.85
C ALA A 120 -5.19 -23.99 -8.38
N LEU A 121 -4.28 -23.08 -8.00
CA LEU A 121 -4.23 -21.76 -8.62
C LEU A 121 -4.01 -21.90 -10.13
N SER A 122 -4.76 -21.15 -10.93
CA SER A 122 -4.52 -21.12 -12.38
C SER A 122 -3.09 -20.63 -12.69
N PRO A 123 -2.48 -21.06 -13.81
CA PRO A 123 -1.15 -20.63 -14.24
C PRO A 123 -0.92 -19.11 -14.13
N ALA A 124 -1.92 -18.31 -14.56
CA ALA A 124 -1.85 -16.86 -14.50
C ALA A 124 -1.80 -16.33 -13.05
N ARG A 125 -2.56 -16.93 -12.12
CA ARG A 125 -2.51 -16.58 -10.69
C ARG A 125 -1.17 -16.93 -10.08
N GLN A 126 -0.60 -18.08 -10.42
CA GLN A 126 0.72 -18.50 -9.93
C GLN A 126 1.81 -17.53 -10.39
N ILE A 127 1.88 -17.21 -11.69
CA ILE A 127 2.88 -16.28 -12.24
C ILE A 127 2.74 -14.90 -11.59
N ARG A 128 1.51 -14.40 -11.45
CA ARG A 128 1.23 -13.12 -10.77
C ARG A 128 1.68 -13.13 -9.31
N ALA A 129 1.37 -14.19 -8.56
CA ALA A 129 1.78 -14.33 -7.17
C ALA A 129 3.31 -14.36 -7.04
N ARG A 130 4.01 -15.15 -7.86
CA ARG A 130 5.48 -15.22 -7.86
C ARG A 130 6.13 -13.86 -8.14
N THR A 131 5.63 -13.15 -9.15
CA THR A 131 6.12 -11.83 -9.53
C THR A 131 5.89 -10.82 -8.39
N ALA A 132 4.69 -10.79 -7.82
CA ALA A 132 4.38 -9.91 -6.69
C ALA A 132 5.21 -10.25 -5.44
N LEU A 133 5.47 -11.53 -5.18
CA LEU A 133 6.33 -11.95 -4.07
C LEU A 133 7.77 -11.48 -4.26
N ALA A 134 8.33 -11.60 -5.47
CA ALA A 134 9.66 -11.11 -5.78
C ALA A 134 9.77 -9.59 -5.56
N ILE A 135 8.78 -8.83 -6.03
CA ILE A 135 8.70 -7.38 -5.83
C ILE A 135 8.69 -7.03 -4.33
N VAL A 136 7.81 -7.68 -3.56
CA VAL A 136 7.71 -7.51 -2.11
C VAL A 136 9.02 -7.89 -1.41
N CYS A 137 9.67 -8.96 -1.85
CA CYS A 137 10.95 -9.41 -1.30
C CYS A 137 12.05 -8.36 -1.49
N VAL A 138 12.26 -7.88 -2.71
CA VAL A 138 13.30 -6.88 -3.00
C VAL A 138 13.13 -5.64 -2.13
N GLU A 139 11.90 -5.19 -1.96
CA GLU A 139 11.59 -4.01 -1.15
C GLU A 139 11.70 -4.30 0.35
N GLN A 140 11.40 -5.52 0.78
CA GLN A 140 11.62 -5.96 2.16
C GLN A 140 13.10 -6.10 2.49
N LEU A 141 13.92 -6.59 1.56
CA LEU A 141 15.38 -6.63 1.72
C LEU A 141 15.97 -5.22 1.82
N LYS A 142 15.55 -4.29 0.97
CA LYS A 142 15.91 -2.85 1.10
C LYS A 142 15.51 -2.28 2.47
N SER A 143 14.32 -2.63 2.95
CA SER A 143 13.83 -2.20 4.27
C SER A 143 14.61 -2.82 5.44
N ILE A 144 15.06 -4.06 5.31
CA ILE A 144 15.92 -4.75 6.29
C ILE A 144 17.33 -4.15 6.28
N ASN A 145 17.89 -3.86 5.11
CA ASN A 145 19.26 -3.36 4.98
C ASN A 145 19.35 -1.85 5.25
N GLY A 146 18.25 -1.10 5.09
CA GLY A 146 18.19 0.33 5.40
C GLY A 146 18.33 0.67 6.89
N GLU A 147 18.40 1.98 7.18
CA GLU A 147 18.68 2.54 8.51
C GLU A 147 17.81 1.96 9.63
N LYS A 148 16.54 1.70 9.35
CA LYS A 148 15.55 1.28 10.35
C LYS A 148 15.54 -0.23 10.60
N GLY A 149 16.18 -1.03 9.74
CA GLY A 149 16.23 -2.49 9.89
C GLY A 149 14.85 -3.16 9.93
N TRP A 150 13.86 -2.63 9.22
CA TRP A 150 12.49 -3.09 9.31
C TRP A 150 12.28 -4.36 8.49
N ASN A 151 11.93 -5.46 9.17
CA ASN A 151 11.54 -6.73 8.53
C ASN A 151 10.06 -6.74 8.08
N THR A 152 9.55 -5.60 7.61
CA THR A 152 8.18 -5.42 7.11
C THR A 152 8.18 -4.25 6.14
N ILE A 153 7.33 -4.28 5.12
CA ILE A 153 7.17 -3.16 4.17
C ILE A 153 5.75 -2.62 4.16
N ARG A 154 5.61 -1.34 3.79
CA ARG A 154 4.31 -0.74 3.49
C ARG A 154 4.05 -0.86 2.00
N VAL A 155 3.00 -1.58 1.63
CA VAL A 155 2.58 -1.79 0.24
C VAL A 155 1.23 -1.13 0.05
N SER A 156 1.13 -0.24 -0.93
CA SER A 156 -0.15 0.26 -1.42
C SER A 156 -0.46 -0.44 -2.75
N TYR A 157 -1.75 -0.67 -3.05
CA TYR A 157 -2.15 -1.22 -4.36
C TYR A 157 -1.61 -0.38 -5.53
N PRO A 158 -1.66 0.96 -5.47
CA PRO A 158 -1.11 1.80 -6.54
C PRO A 158 0.40 1.61 -6.75
N TRP A 159 1.16 1.44 -5.66
CA TRP A 159 2.60 1.22 -5.70
C TRP A 159 2.96 -0.13 -6.31
N LEU A 160 2.19 -1.17 -5.97
CA LEU A 160 2.40 -2.52 -6.49
C LEU A 160 1.95 -2.62 -7.95
N ALA A 161 0.85 -1.95 -8.29
CA ALA A 161 0.35 -1.83 -9.66
C ALA A 161 1.40 -1.25 -10.60
N LEU A 162 2.08 -0.18 -10.17
CA LEU A 162 3.21 0.41 -10.90
C LEU A 162 4.29 -0.65 -11.14
N ARG A 163 4.79 -1.30 -10.08
CA ARG A 163 5.86 -2.31 -10.21
C ARG A 163 5.49 -3.56 -11.01
N LEU A 164 4.21 -3.91 -11.04
CA LEU A 164 3.69 -5.02 -11.84
C LEU A 164 3.38 -4.62 -13.29
N GLY A 165 3.43 -3.32 -13.63
CA GLY A 165 2.91 -2.83 -14.92
C GLY A 165 1.42 -3.15 -15.12
N SER A 166 0.62 -3.13 -14.06
CA SER A 166 -0.78 -3.60 -14.10
C SER A 166 -1.76 -2.62 -13.46
N SER A 167 -3.05 -2.92 -13.56
CA SER A 167 -4.11 -2.14 -12.94
C SER A 167 -4.18 -2.35 -11.42
N TRP A 168 -4.78 -1.40 -10.70
CA TRP A 168 -4.97 -1.53 -9.24
C TRP A 168 -5.77 -2.77 -8.84
N PRO A 169 -6.85 -3.18 -9.55
CA PRO A 169 -7.53 -4.45 -9.30
C PRO A 169 -6.60 -5.66 -9.41
N THR A 170 -5.71 -5.70 -10.41
CA THR A 170 -4.75 -6.79 -10.59
C THR A 170 -3.72 -6.83 -9.46
N ALA A 171 -3.20 -5.68 -9.04
CA ALA A 171 -2.28 -5.61 -7.89
C ALA A 171 -2.94 -6.02 -6.57
N LYS A 172 -4.21 -5.63 -6.37
CA LYS A 172 -5.02 -6.09 -5.24
C LYS A 172 -5.21 -7.62 -5.28
N ALA A 173 -5.56 -8.17 -6.43
CA ALA A 173 -5.70 -9.62 -6.62
C ALA A 173 -4.39 -10.35 -6.33
N ALA A 174 -3.24 -9.81 -6.79
CA ALA A 174 -1.93 -10.37 -6.52
C ALA A 174 -1.61 -10.45 -5.02
N LEU A 175 -1.91 -9.40 -4.24
CA LEU A 175 -1.73 -9.43 -2.79
C LEU A 175 -2.67 -10.42 -2.10
N ASN A 176 -3.92 -10.52 -2.59
CA ASN A 176 -4.86 -11.51 -2.08
C ASN A 176 -4.37 -12.94 -2.37
N ASP A 177 -3.86 -13.22 -3.58
CA ASP A 177 -3.27 -14.52 -3.90
C ASP A 177 -2.11 -14.86 -2.94
N LEU A 178 -1.25 -13.88 -2.62
CA LEU A 178 -0.15 -14.07 -1.67
C LEU A 178 -0.61 -14.35 -0.23
N LEU A 179 -1.73 -13.74 0.18
CA LEU A 179 -2.35 -13.97 1.49
C LEU A 179 -3.04 -15.34 1.53
N GLU A 180 -3.80 -15.70 0.49
CA GLU A 180 -4.46 -17.00 0.33
C GLU A 180 -3.44 -18.15 0.34
N LEU A 181 -2.31 -17.96 -0.33
CA LEU A 181 -1.19 -18.91 -0.31
C LEU A 181 -0.41 -18.93 1.02
N GLY A 182 -0.69 -18.01 1.94
CA GLY A 182 0.05 -17.85 3.19
C GLY A 182 1.52 -17.44 2.98
N TRP A 183 1.87 -16.90 1.82
CA TRP A 183 3.24 -16.48 1.47
C TRP A 183 3.63 -15.15 2.12
N ILE A 184 2.64 -14.31 2.42
CA ILE A 184 2.79 -13.08 3.20
C ILE A 184 1.80 -13.06 4.36
N HIS A 185 2.09 -12.24 5.37
CA HIS A 185 1.20 -11.97 6.49
C HIS A 185 1.13 -10.46 6.74
N GLU A 186 -0.04 -9.99 7.19
CA GLU A 186 -0.31 -8.61 7.62
C GLU A 186 -0.21 -8.52 9.16
N PRO A 187 0.90 -8.04 9.75
CA PRO A 187 1.13 -8.07 11.21
C PRO A 187 0.17 -7.20 12.02
N SER A 188 -0.57 -6.32 11.36
CA SER A 188 -1.52 -5.40 11.98
C SER A 188 -2.72 -5.23 11.07
N ALA A 189 -3.68 -6.15 11.17
CA ALA A 189 -4.98 -6.05 10.51
C ALA A 189 -5.83 -4.98 11.20
N GLY A 190 -5.79 -3.75 10.70
CA GLY A 190 -6.57 -2.65 11.30
C GLY A 190 -6.62 -1.36 10.48
N LEU A 191 -6.02 -1.34 9.29
CA LEU A 191 -6.02 -0.15 8.45
C LEU A 191 -7.25 -0.13 7.55
N ARG A 192 -7.85 1.05 7.43
CA ARG A 192 -9.03 1.31 6.59
C ARG A 192 -8.80 0.82 5.15
N PRO A 193 -9.83 0.34 4.44
CA PRO A 193 -9.74 0.01 3.03
C PRO A 193 -9.05 1.12 2.21
N GLY A 194 -8.01 0.78 1.45
CA GLY A 194 -7.27 1.71 0.59
C GLY A 194 -6.05 2.41 1.23
N GLN A 195 -5.77 2.21 2.51
CA GLN A 195 -4.49 2.63 3.10
C GLN A 195 -3.35 1.67 2.72
N PRO A 196 -2.09 2.13 2.64
CA PRO A 196 -0.94 1.24 2.51
C PRO A 196 -0.91 0.25 3.67
N ARG A 197 -0.93 -1.03 3.36
CA ARG A 197 -0.91 -2.12 4.35
C ARG A 197 0.52 -2.54 4.64
N ARG A 198 0.77 -2.98 5.87
CA ARG A 198 2.10 -3.46 6.26
C ARG A 198 2.15 -4.96 6.08
N PHE A 199 3.06 -5.44 5.25
CA PHE A 199 3.24 -6.86 4.98
C PHE A 199 4.63 -7.34 5.38
N LYS A 200 4.70 -8.64 5.62
CA LYS A 200 5.93 -9.39 5.83
C LYS A 200 5.82 -10.73 5.11
N ILE A 201 6.90 -11.17 4.50
CA ILE A 201 7.04 -12.55 4.00
C ILE A 201 6.86 -13.54 5.16
N SER A 202 5.88 -14.45 5.02
CA SER A 202 5.45 -15.36 6.07
C SER A 202 6.59 -16.30 6.50
N GLY A 203 6.66 -16.60 7.80
CA GLY A 203 7.82 -17.25 8.42
C GLY A 203 7.96 -18.77 8.20
N TYR A 204 6.97 -19.42 7.59
CA TYR A 204 6.92 -20.89 7.45
C TYR A 204 6.84 -21.32 5.98
N LEU A 205 7.71 -22.26 5.61
CA LEU A 205 7.60 -23.02 4.36
C LEU A 205 6.83 -24.31 4.65
N ASN A 206 5.96 -24.72 3.73
CA ASN A 206 5.32 -26.03 3.82
C ASN A 206 6.37 -27.16 3.62
N PRO A 207 6.03 -28.43 3.93
CA PRO A 207 6.98 -29.54 3.79
C PRO A 207 7.61 -29.66 2.40
N ASP A 208 6.85 -29.47 1.32
CA ASP A 208 7.35 -29.57 -0.06
C ASP A 208 8.33 -28.44 -0.42
N GLN A 209 8.04 -27.22 0.02
CA GLN A 209 8.94 -26.08 -0.11
C GLN A 209 10.21 -26.26 0.72
N ARG A 210 10.10 -26.83 1.93
CA ARG A 210 11.27 -27.20 2.74
C ARG A 210 12.09 -28.29 2.06
N ALA A 211 11.42 -29.32 1.55
CA ALA A 211 12.05 -30.42 0.83
C ALA A 211 12.72 -29.93 -0.45
N LEU A 212 12.15 -28.99 -1.19
CA LEU A 212 12.82 -28.38 -2.34
C LEU A 212 14.04 -27.55 -1.93
N VAL A 213 13.89 -26.68 -0.92
CA VAL A 213 15.01 -25.89 -0.37
C VAL A 213 16.13 -26.81 0.17
N GLN A 214 15.79 -28.00 0.65
CA GLN A 214 16.72 -29.00 1.17
C GLN A 214 17.29 -29.92 0.06
N ARG A 215 16.52 -30.31 -0.95
CA ARG A 215 16.98 -31.08 -2.13
C ARG A 215 17.94 -30.28 -2.99
N LEU A 216 17.70 -28.97 -3.12
CA LEU A 216 18.63 -28.03 -3.74
C LEU A 216 19.88 -27.75 -2.88
N LYS A 217 19.98 -28.39 -1.70
CA LYS A 217 21.09 -28.26 -0.73
C LYS A 217 21.86 -29.58 -0.51
N ASP A 218 21.21 -30.74 -0.57
CA ASP A 218 21.76 -32.00 -0.03
C ASP A 218 22.11 -33.09 -1.08
N ASN A 219 21.91 -32.90 -2.38
CA ASN A 219 22.19 -33.97 -3.35
C ASN A 219 23.66 -33.98 -3.81
N GLY A 220 24.50 -34.68 -3.05
CA GLY A 220 25.88 -35.03 -3.36
C GLY A 220 26.06 -36.24 -4.29
N GLU A 221 25.00 -36.85 -4.82
CA GLU A 221 25.12 -38.00 -5.73
C GLU A 221 24.07 -37.92 -6.84
N GLY A 222 24.51 -37.60 -8.07
CA GLY A 222 23.72 -37.72 -9.30
C GLY A 222 23.19 -36.40 -9.90
N VAL A 223 24.02 -35.76 -10.74
CA VAL A 223 23.67 -34.83 -11.83
C VAL A 223 22.57 -33.80 -11.52
N VAL A 224 22.86 -32.82 -10.65
CA VAL A 224 22.53 -31.37 -10.74
C VAL A 224 23.11 -30.71 -9.47
N GLU A 225 24.00 -29.73 -9.66
CA GLU A 225 24.83 -29.09 -8.61
C GLU A 225 24.08 -28.33 -7.49
N PRO A 226 24.68 -28.21 -6.29
CA PRO A 226 24.21 -27.39 -5.16
C PRO A 226 24.31 -25.88 -5.48
N GLY A 227 23.32 -25.06 -5.07
CA GLY A 227 23.38 -23.60 -5.32
C GLY A 227 22.38 -22.70 -4.58
N LEU A 228 21.23 -23.22 -4.13
CA LEU A 228 20.19 -22.34 -3.56
C LEU A 228 20.65 -21.56 -2.30
N TYR A 229 21.56 -22.11 -1.49
CA TYR A 229 22.07 -21.42 -0.28
C TYR A 229 22.95 -20.21 -0.63
N GLU A 230 23.74 -20.32 -1.69
CA GLU A 230 24.57 -19.25 -2.23
C GLU A 230 23.71 -18.20 -2.92
N ALA A 231 22.67 -18.59 -3.67
CA ALA A 231 21.69 -17.65 -4.25
C ALA A 231 20.92 -16.87 -3.16
N ILE A 232 20.65 -17.51 -2.01
CA ILE A 232 20.05 -16.85 -0.84
C ILE A 232 20.99 -15.81 -0.24
N GLY A 233 22.27 -16.16 -0.07
CA GLY A 233 23.30 -15.23 0.41
C GLY A 233 23.49 -14.07 -0.55
N ALA A 234 23.66 -14.38 -1.84
CA ALA A 234 23.77 -13.42 -2.93
C ALA A 234 22.56 -12.48 -2.95
N LEU A 235 21.32 -12.97 -2.89
CA LEU A 235 20.10 -12.14 -2.85
C LEU A 235 20.00 -11.30 -1.57
N ALA A 236 20.48 -11.81 -0.44
CA ALA A 236 20.51 -11.12 0.84
C ALA A 236 21.68 -10.11 0.99
N GLU A 237 22.52 -9.94 -0.04
CA GLU A 237 23.72 -9.09 -0.02
C GLU A 237 24.72 -9.55 1.04
N GLN A 238 24.88 -10.87 1.18
CA GLN A 238 25.89 -11.49 2.03
C GLN A 238 27.11 -11.85 1.19
N GLU A 239 28.29 -11.44 1.64
CA GLU A 239 29.58 -11.86 1.08
C GLU A 239 29.78 -13.34 1.37
N ASN A 240 29.46 -14.17 0.39
CA ASN A 240 29.76 -15.60 0.36
C ASN A 240 30.40 -15.90 -1.01
N GLU A 241 31.23 -16.94 -1.09
CA GLU A 241 31.65 -17.53 -2.37
C GLU A 241 30.41 -18.14 -3.04
N ALA A 242 29.74 -17.35 -3.89
CA ALA A 242 28.56 -17.78 -4.62
C ALA A 242 28.94 -18.11 -6.06
N SER A 243 28.43 -19.22 -6.57
CA SER A 243 28.57 -19.57 -7.99
C SER A 243 28.00 -18.46 -8.90
N GLN A 244 28.51 -18.34 -10.13
CA GLN A 244 28.00 -17.37 -11.13
C GLN A 244 26.50 -17.60 -11.42
N ARG A 245 26.05 -18.86 -11.40
CA ARG A 245 24.65 -19.24 -11.52
C ARG A 245 23.78 -18.67 -10.41
N ASP A 246 24.26 -18.72 -9.18
CA ASP A 246 23.57 -18.20 -8.00
C ASP A 246 23.53 -16.68 -7.95
N LEU A 247 24.64 -16.05 -8.35
CA LEU A 247 24.72 -14.61 -8.56
C LEU A 247 23.71 -14.16 -9.62
N LEU A 248 23.59 -14.88 -10.74
CA LEU A 248 22.62 -14.60 -11.79
C LEU A 248 21.18 -14.79 -11.29
N GLY A 249 20.86 -15.89 -10.59
CA GLY A 249 19.52 -16.12 -10.02
C GLY A 249 19.09 -15.03 -9.04
N ALA A 250 20.01 -14.57 -8.19
CA ALA A 250 19.78 -13.42 -7.31
C ALA A 250 19.59 -12.12 -8.10
N ALA A 251 20.40 -11.87 -9.14
CA ALA A 251 20.31 -10.69 -9.99
C ALA A 251 18.97 -10.64 -10.76
N VAL A 252 18.53 -11.76 -11.35
CA VAL A 252 17.21 -11.87 -12.02
C VAL A 252 16.08 -11.59 -11.03
N THR A 253 16.16 -12.13 -9.81
CA THR A 253 15.15 -11.86 -8.76
C THR A 253 15.10 -10.37 -8.39
N ARG A 254 16.26 -9.72 -8.23
CA ARG A 254 16.34 -8.27 -7.97
C ARG A 254 15.81 -7.43 -9.13
N SER A 255 16.04 -7.89 -10.35
CA SER A 255 15.66 -7.20 -11.57
C SER A 255 14.15 -7.14 -11.80
N VAL A 256 13.31 -7.84 -11.02
CA VAL A 256 11.86 -7.94 -11.25
C VAL A 256 11.12 -6.59 -11.38
N ASN A 257 11.69 -5.51 -10.83
CA ASN A 257 11.15 -4.15 -10.96
C ASN A 257 11.75 -3.33 -12.11
N HIS A 258 12.63 -3.93 -12.93
CA HIS A 258 13.28 -3.25 -14.05
C HIS A 258 12.26 -2.93 -15.15
N PRO A 259 12.26 -1.72 -15.73
CA PRO A 259 11.25 -1.32 -16.72
C PRO A 259 11.10 -2.24 -17.93
N ALA A 260 12.19 -2.86 -18.39
CA ALA A 260 12.19 -3.82 -19.50
C ALA A 260 11.18 -4.97 -19.32
N TRP A 261 10.84 -5.35 -18.08
CA TRP A 261 9.88 -6.43 -17.82
C TRP A 261 8.43 -6.00 -17.99
N THR A 262 8.12 -4.72 -17.84
CA THR A 262 6.73 -4.27 -17.59
C THR A 262 6.26 -3.12 -18.48
N TYR A 263 7.18 -2.33 -19.05
CA TYR A 263 6.88 -1.11 -19.78
C TYR A 263 7.48 -1.12 -21.18
N GLY A 264 7.05 -0.17 -22.01
CA GLY A 264 7.49 0.00 -23.39
C GLY A 264 6.54 -0.63 -24.38
N GLU A 265 6.90 -0.55 -25.66
CA GLU A 265 6.10 -1.11 -26.77
C GLU A 265 6.14 -2.63 -26.79
N ALA A 266 7.26 -3.22 -26.38
CA ALA A 266 7.49 -4.66 -26.33
C ALA A 266 8.12 -5.08 -24.99
N PRO A 267 7.36 -5.06 -23.87
CA PRO A 267 7.86 -5.49 -22.58
C PRO A 267 8.17 -7.00 -22.60
N LEU A 268 9.28 -7.40 -21.98
CA LEU A 268 9.66 -8.83 -21.86
C LEU A 268 8.59 -9.64 -21.12
N GLY A 269 7.94 -9.04 -20.12
CA GLY A 269 6.83 -9.64 -19.38
C GLY A 269 7.25 -10.58 -18.25
N ALA A 270 6.31 -10.79 -17.32
CA ALA A 270 6.51 -11.65 -16.15
C ALA A 270 6.78 -13.13 -16.48
N LYS A 271 6.29 -13.61 -17.63
CA LYS A 271 6.54 -14.99 -18.09
C LYS A 271 8.00 -15.20 -18.48
N THR A 272 8.57 -14.24 -19.21
CA THR A 272 9.97 -14.26 -19.64
C THR A 272 10.88 -14.11 -18.43
N TRP A 273 10.58 -13.17 -17.52
CA TRP A 273 11.27 -13.07 -16.22
C TRP A 273 11.30 -14.40 -15.46
N LEU A 274 10.13 -15.06 -15.32
CA LEU A 274 10.04 -16.33 -14.60
C LEU A 274 10.77 -17.46 -15.33
N LEU A 275 10.76 -17.48 -16.67
CA LEU A 275 11.51 -18.44 -17.47
C LEU A 275 13.02 -18.24 -17.30
N THR A 276 13.50 -17.00 -17.37
CA THR A 276 14.92 -16.66 -17.11
C THR A 276 15.34 -17.10 -15.71
N LEU A 277 14.50 -16.81 -14.70
CA LEU A 277 14.77 -17.23 -13.33
C LEU A 277 14.77 -18.76 -13.17
N ALA A 278 13.81 -19.46 -13.79
CA ALA A 278 13.75 -20.92 -13.76
C ALA A 278 14.99 -21.55 -14.37
N ARG A 279 15.43 -21.03 -15.52
CA ARG A 279 16.63 -21.50 -16.23
C ARG A 279 17.91 -21.24 -15.45
N ALA A 280 18.07 -20.05 -14.88
CA ALA A 280 19.20 -19.73 -14.01
C ALA A 280 19.22 -20.65 -12.78
N ALA A 281 18.04 -20.93 -12.20
CA ALA A 281 17.93 -21.84 -11.07
C ALA A 281 17.98 -23.33 -11.45
N GLY A 282 17.98 -23.70 -12.74
CA GLY A 282 17.88 -25.09 -13.22
C GLY A 282 16.58 -25.80 -12.80
N VAL A 283 15.48 -25.06 -12.67
CA VAL A 283 14.15 -25.57 -12.34
C VAL A 283 13.30 -25.68 -13.60
N ASP A 284 12.49 -26.74 -13.71
CA ASP A 284 11.55 -26.88 -14.84
C ASP A 284 10.52 -25.73 -14.82
N PRO A 285 10.47 -24.86 -15.85
CA PRO A 285 9.53 -23.75 -15.92
C PRO A 285 8.06 -24.19 -15.86
N VAL A 286 7.73 -25.42 -16.26
CA VAL A 286 6.36 -25.95 -16.21
C VAL A 286 5.87 -26.07 -14.77
N GLN A 287 6.76 -26.46 -13.84
CA GLN A 287 6.46 -26.54 -12.41
C GLN A 287 6.15 -25.17 -11.79
N LEU A 288 6.62 -24.09 -12.43
CA LEU A 288 6.38 -22.72 -11.97
C LEU A 288 5.08 -22.11 -12.53
N GLY A 289 4.33 -22.89 -13.33
CA GLY A 289 3.08 -22.47 -13.95
C GLY A 289 3.24 -21.94 -15.38
N LEU A 290 4.39 -22.11 -16.04
CA LEU A 290 4.54 -21.76 -17.46
C LEU A 290 3.99 -22.88 -18.37
N PRO A 291 2.99 -22.62 -19.22
CA PRO A 291 2.47 -23.64 -20.13
C PRO A 291 3.54 -24.09 -21.13
N LYS A 292 3.72 -25.41 -21.31
CA LYS A 292 4.67 -26.00 -22.28
C LYS A 292 4.59 -25.35 -23.66
N ARG A 293 3.37 -25.15 -24.17
CA ARG A 293 3.10 -24.51 -25.47
C ARG A 293 3.63 -23.08 -25.62
N SER A 294 3.85 -22.36 -24.51
CA SER A 294 4.35 -20.98 -24.54
C SER A 294 5.87 -20.88 -24.47
N ILE A 295 6.55 -21.93 -24.01
CA ILE A 295 8.01 -21.93 -23.81
C ILE A 295 8.78 -21.61 -25.11
N PRO A 296 8.45 -22.17 -26.29
CA PRO A 296 9.18 -21.85 -27.52
C PRO A 296 9.14 -20.36 -27.88
N ALA A 297 7.97 -19.72 -27.75
CA ALA A 297 7.83 -18.28 -28.02
C ALA A 297 8.59 -17.43 -26.99
N LEU A 298 8.56 -17.81 -25.72
CA LEU A 298 9.32 -17.12 -24.66
C LEU A 298 10.83 -17.29 -24.85
N ASN A 299 11.30 -18.45 -25.32
CA ASN A 299 12.72 -18.66 -25.63
C ASN A 299 13.18 -17.75 -26.78
N ARG A 300 12.37 -17.57 -27.82
CA ARG A 300 12.71 -16.63 -28.91
C ARG A 300 12.86 -15.21 -28.37
N LEU A 301 11.92 -14.78 -27.54
CA LEU A 301 11.98 -13.46 -26.90
C LEU A 301 13.19 -13.31 -25.97
N MET A 302 13.56 -14.37 -25.23
CA MET A 302 14.79 -14.37 -24.43
C MET A 302 16.04 -14.25 -25.30
N ALA A 303 16.08 -14.94 -26.45
CA ALA A 303 17.21 -14.89 -27.38
C ALA A 303 17.33 -13.52 -28.07
N GLU A 304 16.21 -12.95 -28.51
CA GLU A 304 16.15 -11.58 -29.06
C GLU A 304 16.66 -10.55 -28.04
N ALA A 305 16.35 -10.76 -26.75
CA ALA A 305 16.84 -9.93 -25.67
C ALA A 305 18.29 -10.24 -25.26
N GLY A 306 18.91 -11.32 -25.73
CA GLY A 306 20.26 -11.75 -25.33
C GLY A 306 20.34 -12.37 -23.92
N LEU A 307 19.19 -12.77 -23.34
CA LEU A 307 19.13 -13.43 -22.03
C LEU A 307 19.55 -14.90 -22.09
N ASP A 308 19.41 -15.55 -23.24
CA ASP A 308 19.78 -16.94 -23.48
C ASP A 308 21.28 -17.20 -23.30
N ARG A 309 22.12 -16.26 -23.77
CA ARG A 309 23.59 -16.33 -23.62
C ARG A 309 23.99 -16.36 -22.16
N LEU A 310 23.43 -15.47 -21.34
CA LEU A 310 23.68 -15.41 -19.89
C LEU A 310 23.34 -16.72 -19.18
N ILE A 311 22.27 -17.40 -19.63
CA ILE A 311 21.87 -18.69 -19.09
C ILE A 311 22.85 -19.79 -19.49
N GLY A 312 23.27 -19.85 -20.76
CA GLY A 312 24.25 -20.84 -21.22
C GLY A 312 25.57 -20.72 -20.46
N SER A 313 26.02 -19.49 -20.23
CA SER A 313 27.24 -19.22 -19.48
C SER A 313 27.15 -19.57 -17.99
N ALA A 314 25.99 -19.33 -17.36
CA ALA A 314 25.72 -19.81 -16.01
C ALA A 314 25.67 -21.34 -15.91
N GLN A 315 25.44 -22.05 -17.02
CA GLN A 315 25.37 -23.51 -17.09
C GLN A 315 26.71 -24.15 -17.50
N GLY A 316 27.74 -23.34 -17.79
CA GLY A 316 29.06 -23.80 -18.23
C GLY A 316 29.14 -24.15 -19.72
N ASP A 317 28.12 -23.76 -20.51
CA ASP A 317 28.03 -24.07 -21.95
C ASP A 317 28.85 -23.10 -22.83
N THR A 318 29.48 -22.07 -22.24
CA THR A 318 30.27 -21.04 -22.95
C THR A 318 31.59 -20.74 -22.21
N SER A 319 32.60 -20.25 -22.95
CA SER A 319 33.97 -20.03 -22.43
C SER A 319 34.11 -18.83 -21.49
N ALA A 320 35.06 -18.93 -20.55
CA ALA A 320 35.37 -18.12 -19.35
C ALA A 320 35.54 -16.58 -19.44
N ALA A 321 35.05 -15.88 -20.46
CA ALA A 321 35.12 -14.41 -20.53
C ALA A 321 34.12 -13.69 -19.58
N GLU A 322 33.35 -14.43 -18.79
CA GLU A 322 32.17 -13.93 -18.09
C GLU A 322 32.37 -13.93 -16.56
N SER A 323 33.12 -12.94 -16.06
CA SER A 323 33.35 -12.76 -14.62
C SER A 323 32.20 -12.03 -13.90
N ASP A 324 31.29 -11.37 -14.63
CA ASP A 324 30.19 -10.58 -14.05
C ASP A 324 28.83 -10.81 -14.76
N LEU A 325 28.23 -11.99 -14.57
CA LEU A 325 26.87 -12.26 -15.07
C LEU A 325 25.81 -11.24 -14.56
N PRO A 326 25.84 -10.79 -13.29
CA PRO A 326 24.94 -9.74 -12.81
C PRO A 326 25.06 -8.41 -13.58
N GLY A 327 26.27 -7.96 -13.86
CA GLY A 327 26.53 -6.75 -14.65
C GLY A 327 26.05 -6.90 -16.08
N GLN A 328 26.29 -8.06 -16.71
CA GLN A 328 25.80 -8.34 -18.06
C GLN A 328 24.26 -8.37 -18.13
N LEU A 329 23.58 -8.97 -17.14
CA LEU A 329 22.11 -8.91 -17.05
C LEU A 329 21.62 -7.46 -16.99
N ALA A 330 22.27 -6.61 -16.19
CA ALA A 330 21.89 -5.20 -16.09
C ALA A 330 22.02 -4.46 -17.43
N GLU A 331 23.10 -4.69 -18.17
CA GLU A 331 23.30 -4.08 -19.49
C GLU A 331 22.34 -4.63 -20.55
N VAL A 332 22.04 -5.94 -20.54
CA VAL A 332 21.02 -6.54 -21.40
C VAL A 332 19.66 -5.89 -21.19
N LEU A 333 19.21 -5.80 -19.93
CA LEU A 333 17.92 -5.21 -19.60
C LEU A 333 17.87 -3.72 -19.93
N LYS A 334 18.97 -3.00 -19.72
CA LYS A 334 19.09 -1.57 -20.06
C LYS A 334 19.04 -1.34 -21.56
N THR A 335 19.69 -2.20 -22.35
CA THR A 335 19.67 -2.14 -23.81
C THR A 335 18.25 -2.39 -24.33
N TRP A 336 17.58 -3.43 -23.84
CA TRP A 336 16.19 -3.72 -24.20
C TRP A 336 15.25 -2.57 -23.82
N ALA A 337 15.39 -2.04 -22.60
CA ALA A 337 14.54 -0.95 -22.11
C ALA A 337 14.71 0.35 -22.93
N LYS A 338 15.91 0.62 -23.45
CA LYS A 338 16.13 1.75 -24.38
C LYS A 338 15.48 1.47 -25.73
N ALA A 339 15.69 0.29 -26.30
CA ALA A 339 15.16 -0.07 -27.62
C ALA A 339 13.63 -0.04 -27.69
N THR A 340 12.95 -0.33 -26.57
CA THR A 340 11.49 -0.46 -26.49
C THR A 340 10.78 0.75 -25.86
N GLY A 341 11.51 1.83 -25.56
CA GLY A 341 10.95 3.01 -24.87
C GLY A 341 10.45 2.74 -23.45
N ALA A 342 10.93 1.67 -22.81
CA ALA A 342 10.43 1.23 -21.50
C ALA A 342 10.74 2.25 -20.39
N TYR A 343 11.85 2.98 -20.50
CA TYR A 343 12.21 4.03 -19.53
C TYR A 343 11.25 5.23 -19.59
N GLU A 344 10.92 5.74 -20.78
CA GLU A 344 9.96 6.84 -20.90
C GLU A 344 8.56 6.41 -20.44
N ALA A 345 8.12 5.21 -20.84
CA ALA A 345 6.85 4.65 -20.42
C ALA A 345 6.76 4.48 -18.88
N ALA A 346 7.83 3.99 -18.25
CA ALA A 346 7.90 3.88 -16.78
C ALA A 346 7.89 5.25 -16.10
N ALA A 347 8.59 6.24 -16.65
CA ALA A 347 8.60 7.60 -16.14
C ALA A 347 7.21 8.25 -16.23
N ALA A 348 6.53 8.09 -17.37
CA ALA A 348 5.16 8.57 -17.58
C ALA A 348 4.17 7.91 -16.61
N ALA A 349 4.27 6.59 -16.42
CA ALA A 349 3.44 5.87 -15.45
C ALA A 349 3.68 6.33 -14.00
N SER A 350 4.95 6.59 -13.64
CA SER A 350 5.34 7.12 -12.34
C SER A 350 4.83 8.56 -12.11
N ALA A 351 4.88 9.41 -13.13
CA ALA A 351 4.32 10.76 -13.09
C ALA A 351 2.79 10.73 -12.90
N ALA A 352 2.09 9.94 -13.71
CA ALA A 352 0.64 9.74 -13.57
C ALA A 352 0.26 9.19 -12.18
N TYR A 353 1.08 8.29 -11.61
CA TYR A 353 0.90 7.83 -10.24
C TYR A 353 1.01 8.98 -9.22
N LYS A 354 2.03 9.82 -9.31
CA LYS A 354 2.24 10.95 -8.39
C LYS A 354 1.08 11.94 -8.46
N ASP A 355 0.59 12.23 -9.66
CA ASP A 355 -0.55 13.11 -9.88
C ASP A 355 -1.84 12.55 -9.29
N ASN A 356 -2.10 11.25 -9.51
CA ASN A 356 -3.26 10.57 -8.91
C ASN A 356 -3.17 10.53 -7.38
N ALA A 357 -1.98 10.31 -6.82
CA ALA A 357 -1.76 10.32 -5.38
C ALA A 357 -1.99 11.72 -4.77
N LYS A 358 -1.53 12.77 -5.46
CA LYS A 358 -1.78 14.17 -5.07
C LYS A 358 -3.28 14.48 -5.11
N ALA A 359 -3.95 14.20 -6.23
CA ALA A 359 -5.39 14.42 -6.38
C ALA A 359 -6.21 13.70 -5.29
N ARG A 360 -5.83 12.47 -4.93
CA ARG A 360 -6.48 11.73 -3.84
C ARG A 360 -6.22 12.35 -2.47
N THR A 361 -5.01 12.88 -2.24
CA THR A 361 -4.67 13.57 -0.99
C THR A 361 -5.51 14.85 -0.84
N ASP A 362 -5.65 15.61 -1.92
CA ASP A 362 -6.46 16.82 -1.98
C ASP A 362 -7.95 16.51 -1.75
N GLU A 363 -8.46 15.44 -2.37
CA GLU A 363 -9.83 14.95 -2.14
C GLU A 363 -10.06 14.56 -0.67
N ILE A 364 -9.11 13.86 -0.04
CA ILE A 364 -9.21 13.49 1.38
C ILE A 364 -9.19 14.74 2.28
N ALA A 365 -8.30 15.69 2.01
CA ALA A 365 -8.22 16.95 2.74
C ALA A 365 -9.53 17.73 2.63
N ARG A 366 -10.11 17.82 1.43
CA ARG A 366 -11.42 18.41 1.17
C ARG A 366 -12.53 17.74 1.98
N VAL A 367 -12.64 16.41 1.91
CA VAL A 367 -13.67 15.67 2.65
C VAL A 367 -13.50 15.82 4.17
N ARG A 368 -12.27 15.95 4.67
CA ARG A 368 -12.01 16.25 6.10
C ARG A 368 -12.51 17.63 6.46
N LYS A 369 -12.23 18.65 5.66
CA LYS A 369 -12.72 20.01 5.88
C LYS A 369 -14.25 20.05 5.91
N LEU A 370 -14.91 19.46 4.91
CA LEU A 370 -16.38 19.37 4.86
C LEU A 370 -16.99 18.69 6.11
N ARG A 371 -16.30 17.72 6.72
CA ARG A 371 -16.76 17.08 7.96
C ARG A 371 -16.59 17.96 9.20
N VAL A 372 -15.55 18.80 9.24
CA VAL A 372 -15.37 19.78 10.31
C VAL A 372 -16.46 20.85 10.20
N ASP A 373 -16.71 21.34 8.99
CA ASP A 373 -17.69 22.40 8.72
C ASP A 373 -19.15 21.92 8.89
N ALA A 374 -19.40 20.61 8.79
CA ALA A 374 -20.73 20.04 8.94
C ALA A 374 -21.34 20.25 10.34
N GLY A 375 -20.54 20.27 11.41
CA GLY A 375 -21.03 20.52 12.77
C GLY A 375 -21.68 21.90 12.89
N PRO A 376 -20.92 23.00 12.70
CA PRO A 376 -21.45 24.35 12.75
C PRO A 376 -22.58 24.62 11.74
N ALA A 377 -22.56 23.97 10.57
CA ALA A 377 -23.64 24.08 9.60
C ALA A 377 -24.95 23.43 10.11
N MET A 378 -24.85 22.25 10.74
CA MET A 378 -25.99 21.57 11.35
C MET A 378 -26.58 22.36 12.52
N ASP A 379 -25.74 23.01 13.32
CA ASP A 379 -26.20 23.90 14.40
C ASP A 379 -26.99 25.09 13.86
N ARG A 380 -26.54 25.70 12.77
CA ARG A 380 -27.27 26.78 12.09
C ARG A 380 -28.59 26.34 11.48
N LEU A 381 -28.66 25.11 10.95
CA LEU A 381 -29.85 24.63 10.23
C LEU A 381 -30.91 24.05 11.16
N PHE A 382 -30.50 23.29 12.17
CA PHE A 382 -31.40 22.51 13.02
C PHE A 382 -31.28 22.83 14.51
N GLY A 383 -30.40 23.75 14.89
CA GLY A 383 -30.03 24.01 16.28
C GLY A 383 -29.05 22.98 16.85
N GLU A 384 -28.72 23.16 18.12
CA GLU A 384 -27.85 22.25 18.86
C GLU A 384 -28.42 20.84 18.95
N VAL A 385 -27.58 19.85 19.30
CA VAL A 385 -28.00 18.43 19.41
C VAL A 385 -29.23 18.23 20.31
N ALA A 386 -29.40 19.07 21.32
CA ALA A 386 -30.53 19.02 22.25
C ALA A 386 -31.89 19.36 21.60
N SER A 387 -31.91 20.08 20.48
CA SER A 387 -33.14 20.42 19.75
C SER A 387 -33.79 19.21 19.10
N ILE A 388 -33.02 18.16 18.83
CA ILE A 388 -33.49 16.93 18.21
C ILE A 388 -34.28 16.14 19.26
N PRO A 389 -35.54 15.72 18.98
CA PRO A 389 -36.31 14.86 19.87
C PRO A 389 -35.52 13.61 20.26
N ALA A 390 -35.68 13.10 21.48
CA ALA A 390 -35.07 11.83 21.87
C ALA A 390 -35.86 10.66 21.27
N ALA A 391 -35.22 9.48 21.12
CA ALA A 391 -35.83 8.30 20.49
C ALA A 391 -37.17 7.84 21.12
N GLY A 392 -37.44 8.18 22.39
CA GLY A 392 -38.71 7.89 23.09
C GLY A 392 -39.70 9.06 23.15
N SER A 393 -39.51 10.12 22.36
CA SER A 393 -40.45 11.25 22.29
C SER A 393 -41.73 10.86 21.55
N SER A 394 -42.82 11.61 21.76
CA SER A 394 -44.08 11.38 21.03
C SER A 394 -43.88 11.46 19.51
N ALA A 395 -44.66 10.66 18.78
CA ALA A 395 -44.62 10.60 17.32
C ALA A 395 -44.88 11.98 16.69
N ASP A 396 -45.82 12.74 17.25
CA ASP A 396 -46.14 14.10 16.78
C ASP A 396 -44.94 15.03 16.89
N ARG A 397 -44.24 15.02 18.02
CA ARG A 397 -43.04 15.85 18.22
C ARG A 397 -41.93 15.49 17.23
N LEU A 398 -41.74 14.20 16.95
CA LEU A 398 -40.78 13.75 15.94
C LEU A 398 -41.19 14.20 14.54
N ASN A 399 -42.45 14.03 14.16
CA ASN A 399 -42.97 14.41 12.85
C ASN A 399 -42.88 15.92 12.62
N THR A 400 -43.25 16.75 13.61
CA THR A 400 -43.10 18.21 13.55
C THR A 400 -41.63 18.60 13.36
N TRP A 401 -40.72 17.98 14.12
CA TRP A 401 -39.29 18.26 13.97
C TRP A 401 -38.76 17.84 12.59
N VAL A 402 -39.12 16.65 12.10
CA VAL A 402 -38.70 16.16 10.76
C VAL A 402 -39.23 17.08 9.66
N ALA A 403 -40.48 17.53 9.75
CA ALA A 403 -41.05 18.47 8.79
C ALA A 403 -40.32 19.83 8.82
N GLY A 404 -40.05 20.37 10.01
CA GLY A 404 -39.26 21.59 10.19
C GLY A 404 -37.85 21.48 9.62
N ALA A 405 -37.15 20.39 9.94
CA ALA A 405 -35.80 20.12 9.45
C ALA A 405 -35.78 19.90 7.93
N SER A 406 -36.78 19.21 7.38
CA SER A 406 -36.95 19.02 5.93
C SER A 406 -37.18 20.35 5.21
N ASN A 407 -37.97 21.25 5.78
CA ASN A 407 -38.18 22.59 5.23
C ASN A 407 -36.92 23.45 5.34
N ALA A 408 -36.18 23.37 6.46
CA ALA A 408 -34.92 24.08 6.63
C ALA A 408 -33.87 23.63 5.60
N ILE A 409 -33.71 22.32 5.37
CA ILE A 409 -32.75 21.81 4.39
C ILE A 409 -33.19 22.07 2.95
N ALA A 410 -34.50 22.12 2.67
CA ALA A 410 -35.03 22.48 1.35
C ALA A 410 -34.70 23.93 0.95
N LYS A 411 -34.57 24.82 1.95
CA LYS A 411 -34.16 26.22 1.76
C LYS A 411 -32.64 26.37 1.59
N VAL A 412 -31.85 25.34 1.92
CA VAL A 412 -30.41 25.37 1.68
C VAL A 412 -30.16 25.31 0.17
N PRO A 413 -29.27 26.16 -0.35
CA PRO A 413 -28.89 26.10 -1.75
C PRO A 413 -28.47 24.67 -2.16
N PRO A 414 -28.71 24.28 -3.42
CA PRO A 414 -28.30 22.99 -3.91
C PRO A 414 -26.82 22.72 -3.60
N MET A 415 -26.54 21.53 -3.09
CA MET A 415 -25.23 21.20 -2.51
C MET A 415 -24.55 20.06 -3.27
N THR A 416 -23.22 20.06 -3.25
CA THR A 416 -22.40 18.97 -3.80
C THR A 416 -22.68 17.66 -3.07
N LYS A 417 -22.42 16.53 -3.74
CA LYS A 417 -22.62 15.20 -3.14
C LYS A 417 -21.83 15.04 -1.84
N ASP A 418 -20.60 15.54 -1.82
CA ASP A 418 -19.71 15.45 -0.66
C ASP A 418 -20.20 16.26 0.55
N ARG A 419 -20.72 17.48 0.32
CA ARG A 419 -21.31 18.30 1.39
C ARG A 419 -22.57 17.66 1.95
N ARG A 420 -23.46 17.16 1.09
CA ARG A 420 -24.65 16.40 1.51
C ARG A 420 -24.25 15.20 2.38
N ASN A 421 -23.28 14.41 1.94
CA ASN A 421 -22.79 13.25 2.70
C ASN A 421 -22.18 13.64 4.05
N ALA A 422 -21.46 14.76 4.13
CA ALA A 422 -20.89 15.25 5.38
C ALA A 422 -22.00 15.66 6.37
N LEU A 423 -23.01 16.41 5.91
CA LEU A 423 -24.17 16.79 6.72
C LEU A 423 -24.99 15.56 7.17
N THR A 424 -25.28 14.63 6.25
CA THR A 424 -25.96 13.36 6.59
C THR A 424 -25.20 12.60 7.67
N ARG A 425 -23.87 12.51 7.57
CA ARG A 425 -23.05 11.81 8.57
C ARG A 425 -23.12 12.48 9.94
N GLU A 426 -23.06 13.81 9.99
CA GLU A 426 -23.18 14.54 11.25
C GLU A 426 -24.61 14.41 11.83
N LEU A 427 -25.66 14.45 11.01
CA LEU A 427 -27.04 14.19 11.44
C LEU A 427 -27.17 12.80 12.07
N LYS A 428 -26.67 11.75 11.40
CA LYS A 428 -26.67 10.39 11.96
C LYS A 428 -25.95 10.30 13.30
N LYS A 429 -24.83 11.01 13.45
CA LYS A 429 -24.07 11.07 14.72
C LYS A 429 -24.87 11.77 15.82
N ARG A 430 -25.60 12.85 15.51
CA ARG A 430 -26.46 13.55 16.47
C ARG A 430 -27.66 12.70 16.88
N LEU A 431 -28.32 12.04 15.94
CA LEU A 431 -29.40 11.07 16.21
C LEU A 431 -28.91 9.95 17.13
N LYS A 432 -27.70 9.41 16.91
CA LYS A 432 -27.09 8.43 17.82
C LYS A 432 -26.90 8.99 19.24
N LYS A 433 -26.48 10.24 19.39
CA LYS A 433 -26.37 10.91 20.71
C LYS A 433 -27.73 11.11 21.39
N ARG A 434 -28.83 11.06 20.64
CA ARG A 434 -30.21 11.14 21.13
C ARG A 434 -30.87 9.75 21.25
N SER A 435 -30.03 8.72 21.33
CA SER A 435 -30.41 7.32 21.60
C SER A 435 -31.21 6.63 20.49
N TYR A 436 -31.22 7.17 19.26
CA TYR A 436 -31.73 6.41 18.11
C TYR A 436 -30.77 5.26 17.79
N GLN A 437 -31.32 4.15 17.27
CA GLN A 437 -30.57 2.94 16.94
C GLN A 437 -30.83 2.47 15.51
N GLY A 438 -29.85 1.78 14.92
CA GLY A 438 -29.99 1.04 13.67
C GLY A 438 -30.67 1.82 12.54
N ASP A 439 -31.71 1.21 11.98
CA ASP A 439 -32.42 1.71 10.80
C ASP A 439 -33.18 3.01 11.06
N ALA A 440 -33.63 3.27 12.30
CA ALA A 440 -34.31 4.52 12.65
C ALA A 440 -33.42 5.74 12.41
N ILE A 441 -32.10 5.64 12.65
CA ILE A 441 -31.13 6.70 12.34
C ILE A 441 -31.11 6.97 10.83
N THR A 442 -31.06 5.90 10.02
CA THR A 442 -30.97 6.01 8.57
C THR A 442 -32.26 6.58 7.99
N LEU A 443 -33.41 6.10 8.44
CA LEU A 443 -34.72 6.48 7.95
C LEU A 443 -35.04 7.96 8.25
N VAL A 444 -34.75 8.44 9.48
CA VAL A 444 -34.93 9.86 9.83
C VAL A 444 -33.94 10.74 9.04
N ALA A 445 -32.67 10.33 8.95
CA ALA A 445 -31.69 11.10 8.19
C ALA A 445 -32.03 11.17 6.69
N GLU A 446 -32.54 10.09 6.10
CA GLU A 446 -32.98 10.06 4.70
C GLU A 446 -34.21 10.93 4.47
N LYS A 447 -35.23 10.86 5.34
CA LYS A 447 -36.41 11.74 5.24
C LYS A 447 -36.05 13.22 5.24
N VAL A 448 -35.20 13.64 6.18
CA VAL A 448 -34.73 15.03 6.21
C VAL A 448 -33.89 15.32 4.95
N MET A 449 -32.87 14.52 4.68
CA MET A 449 -31.92 14.82 3.62
C MET A 449 -32.47 14.61 2.21
N ALA A 450 -33.59 13.92 2.01
CA ALA A 450 -34.26 13.79 0.71
C ALA A 450 -34.63 15.17 0.13
N ASN A 451 -34.97 16.12 1.00
CA ASN A 451 -35.31 17.49 0.64
C ASN A 451 -34.08 18.37 0.32
N ALA A 452 -32.87 17.89 0.60
CA ALA A 452 -31.64 18.56 0.17
C ALA A 452 -31.48 18.40 -1.35
N ARG A 453 -31.59 19.52 -2.09
CA ARG A 453 -31.51 19.52 -3.55
C ARG A 453 -30.07 19.24 -4.00
N PRO A 454 -29.78 18.13 -4.71
CA PRO A 454 -28.47 17.93 -5.30
C PRO A 454 -28.24 18.92 -6.44
N LEU A 455 -27.03 19.43 -6.53
CA LEU A 455 -26.66 20.51 -7.46
C LEU A 455 -26.87 20.16 -8.95
N LEU A 456 -26.78 18.88 -9.30
CA LEU A 456 -26.87 18.38 -10.69
C LEU A 456 -27.99 17.34 -10.88
N GLY A 457 -28.90 17.21 -9.93
CA GLY A 457 -29.83 16.07 -9.93
C GLY A 457 -29.10 14.73 -9.71
N ALA A 458 -29.75 13.65 -10.13
CA ALA A 458 -29.15 12.32 -10.17
C ALA A 458 -27.99 12.26 -11.19
N ALA A 459 -27.18 11.19 -11.17
CA ALA A 459 -26.13 11.05 -12.18
C ALA A 459 -26.71 10.91 -13.60
N GLU A 460 -27.90 10.33 -13.68
CA GLU A 460 -28.65 10.03 -14.92
C GLU A 460 -29.26 11.26 -15.56
N THR A 461 -29.43 12.35 -14.80
CA THR A 461 -30.03 13.59 -15.31
C THR A 461 -29.04 14.45 -16.11
N VAL A 462 -27.76 14.08 -16.16
CA VAL A 462 -26.77 14.72 -17.06
C VAL A 462 -26.90 14.09 -18.44
N PRO A 463 -27.11 14.84 -19.53
CA PRO A 463 -27.19 14.28 -20.89
C PRO A 463 -25.91 13.53 -21.28
N LEU A 464 -26.02 12.44 -22.04
CA LEU A 464 -24.88 11.76 -22.68
C LEU A 464 -24.18 12.68 -23.67
N ALA A 465 -22.89 12.42 -23.93
CA ALA A 465 -22.15 13.14 -24.97
C ALA A 465 -22.81 12.97 -26.35
N THR A 466 -23.40 11.80 -26.60
CA THR A 466 -24.10 11.40 -27.82
C THR A 466 -25.54 11.90 -27.91
N ASP A 467 -26.10 12.49 -26.86
CA ASP A 467 -27.48 12.99 -26.88
C ASP A 467 -27.62 14.19 -27.81
N ASP A 468 -28.87 14.47 -28.20
CA ASP A 468 -29.23 15.59 -29.07
C ASP A 468 -28.70 16.94 -28.53
N PRO A 469 -28.10 17.80 -29.37
CA PRO A 469 -27.68 19.14 -29.00
C PRO A 469 -28.75 19.99 -28.30
N ALA A 470 -30.03 19.86 -28.68
CA ALA A 470 -31.15 20.57 -28.05
C ALA A 470 -31.37 20.14 -26.60
N VAL A 471 -31.25 18.83 -26.30
CA VAL A 471 -31.34 18.29 -24.94
C VAL A 471 -30.18 18.80 -24.08
N LYS A 472 -28.96 18.77 -24.62
CA LYS A 472 -27.77 19.32 -23.95
C LYS A 472 -27.90 20.80 -23.66
N THR A 473 -28.42 21.57 -24.61
CA THR A 473 -28.59 23.03 -24.48
C THR A 473 -29.69 23.39 -23.49
N ALA A 474 -30.84 22.70 -23.53
CA ALA A 474 -31.93 22.89 -22.59
C ALA A 474 -31.50 22.57 -21.15
N TRP A 475 -30.80 21.44 -20.96
CA TRP A 475 -30.25 21.07 -19.67
C TRP A 475 -29.21 22.09 -19.18
N LEU A 476 -28.27 22.48 -20.04
CA LEU A 476 -27.23 23.45 -19.69
C LEU A 476 -27.85 24.78 -19.27
N ARG A 477 -28.86 25.27 -20.00
CA ARG A 477 -29.61 26.50 -19.67
C ARG A 477 -30.35 26.39 -18.32
N GLY A 478 -30.94 25.23 -18.04
CA GLY A 478 -31.59 24.98 -16.75
C GLY A 478 -30.59 24.99 -15.59
N VAL A 479 -29.42 24.38 -15.77
CA VAL A 479 -28.37 24.34 -14.75
C VAL A 479 -27.67 25.68 -14.57
N THR A 480 -27.34 26.40 -15.65
CA THR A 480 -26.77 27.75 -15.55
C THR A 480 -27.75 28.73 -14.92
N GLY A 481 -29.03 28.70 -15.30
CA GLY A 481 -30.08 29.51 -14.68
C GLY A 481 -30.23 29.20 -13.18
N ALA A 482 -30.11 27.93 -12.79
CA ALA A 482 -30.08 27.56 -11.38
C ALA A 482 -28.79 28.02 -10.67
N MET A 483 -27.71 28.34 -11.38
CA MET A 483 -26.40 28.69 -10.79
C MET A 483 -26.09 30.18 -10.78
N GLN A 484 -26.78 30.96 -11.61
CA GLN A 484 -26.58 32.39 -11.75
C GLN A 484 -26.74 33.14 -10.42
N GLY A 485 -25.77 34.00 -10.10
CA GLY A 485 -25.80 34.86 -8.91
C GLY A 485 -25.60 34.14 -7.58
N LYS A 486 -25.31 32.83 -7.59
CA LYS A 486 -25.07 32.08 -6.36
C LYS A 486 -23.69 32.35 -5.80
N ALA A 487 -23.65 32.69 -4.51
CA ALA A 487 -22.41 32.82 -3.75
C ALA A 487 -21.87 31.44 -3.35
N MET A 488 -20.65 31.12 -3.76
CA MET A 488 -19.92 29.93 -3.32
C MET A 488 -18.54 30.32 -2.80
N GLN A 489 -18.12 29.68 -1.71
CA GLN A 489 -16.72 29.80 -1.30
C GLN A 489 -15.81 29.19 -2.37
N VAL A 490 -14.59 29.70 -2.52
CA VAL A 490 -13.61 29.21 -3.51
C VAL A 490 -13.41 27.70 -3.44
N GLY A 491 -13.31 27.14 -2.22
CA GLY A 491 -13.16 25.70 -2.01
C GLY A 491 -14.38 24.88 -2.46
N GLU A 492 -15.58 25.46 -2.37
CA GLU A 492 -16.83 24.82 -2.79
C GLU A 492 -16.99 24.89 -4.31
N ARG A 493 -16.65 26.02 -4.92
CA ARG A 493 -16.63 26.20 -6.39
C ARG A 493 -15.68 25.19 -7.05
N ASN A 494 -14.45 25.08 -6.54
CA ASN A 494 -13.47 24.14 -7.08
C ASN A 494 -13.91 22.68 -6.91
N ALA A 495 -14.55 22.35 -5.78
CA ALA A 495 -15.10 21.02 -5.55
C ALA A 495 -16.23 20.70 -6.53
N PHE A 496 -17.09 21.68 -6.77
CA PHE A 496 -18.21 21.57 -7.69
C PHE A 496 -17.73 21.44 -9.14
N GLU A 497 -16.71 22.20 -9.54
CA GLU A 497 -16.06 22.06 -10.85
C GLU A 497 -15.49 20.66 -11.07
N ALA A 498 -14.81 20.10 -10.06
CA ALA A 498 -14.27 18.76 -10.13
C ALA A 498 -15.38 17.70 -10.24
N GLU A 499 -16.49 17.89 -9.52
CA GLU A 499 -17.67 17.01 -9.62
C GLU A 499 -18.31 17.08 -11.02
N LEU A 500 -18.48 18.28 -11.58
CA LEU A 500 -18.97 18.51 -12.95
C LEU A 500 -18.10 17.77 -13.97
N LYS A 501 -16.79 17.99 -13.94
CA LYS A 501 -15.83 17.34 -14.84
C LYS A 501 -15.86 15.81 -14.70
N ALA A 502 -16.05 15.28 -13.48
CA ALA A 502 -16.16 13.84 -13.27
C ALA A 502 -17.47 13.26 -13.85
N ARG A 503 -18.60 13.94 -13.63
CA ARG A 503 -19.90 13.50 -14.16
C ARG A 503 -19.96 13.55 -15.69
N PHE A 504 -19.47 14.63 -16.31
CA PHE A 504 -19.39 14.69 -17.77
C PHE A 504 -18.52 13.57 -18.34
N ARG A 505 -17.35 13.31 -17.76
CA ARG A 505 -16.53 12.16 -18.20
C ARG A 505 -17.25 10.82 -18.08
N SER A 506 -18.00 10.60 -17.00
CA SER A 506 -18.79 9.37 -16.84
C SER A 506 -19.95 9.23 -17.84
N ARG A 507 -20.32 10.32 -18.52
CA ARG A 507 -21.36 10.37 -19.56
C ARG A 507 -20.79 10.46 -20.97
N GLY A 508 -19.50 10.18 -21.13
CA GLY A 508 -18.82 10.05 -22.43
C GLY A 508 -18.20 11.34 -22.98
N TYR A 509 -18.11 12.42 -22.21
CA TYR A 509 -17.49 13.66 -22.68
C TYR A 509 -15.96 13.58 -22.58
N GLU A 510 -15.29 14.05 -23.64
CA GLU A 510 -13.83 14.23 -23.66
C GLU A 510 -13.36 15.21 -22.57
N ARG A 511 -12.10 15.08 -22.14
CA ARG A 511 -11.53 15.84 -21.02
C ARG A 511 -11.68 17.35 -21.21
N ASP A 512 -11.41 17.85 -22.41
CA ASP A 512 -11.41 19.29 -22.70
C ASP A 512 -12.84 19.83 -22.78
N LYS A 513 -13.74 19.09 -23.44
CA LYS A 513 -15.18 19.42 -23.49
C LYS A 513 -15.82 19.39 -22.11
N ALA A 514 -15.49 18.40 -21.27
CA ALA A 514 -15.92 18.37 -19.87
C ALA A 514 -15.43 19.60 -19.09
N GLY A 515 -14.23 20.08 -19.39
CA GLY A 515 -13.68 21.31 -18.84
C GLY A 515 -14.44 22.56 -19.27
N GLN A 516 -14.71 22.70 -20.57
CA GLN A 516 -15.47 23.82 -21.14
C GLN A 516 -16.90 23.88 -20.59
N MET A 517 -17.59 22.73 -20.52
CA MET A 517 -18.95 22.64 -19.97
C MET A 517 -18.99 23.03 -18.48
N ALA A 518 -18.00 22.59 -17.70
CA ALA A 518 -17.89 22.99 -16.30
C ALA A 518 -17.62 24.48 -16.15
N ALA A 519 -16.75 25.06 -16.98
CA ALA A 519 -16.46 26.50 -16.97
C ALA A 519 -17.69 27.33 -17.32
N LEU A 520 -18.50 26.90 -18.29
CA LEU A 520 -19.75 27.57 -18.68
C LEU A 520 -20.76 27.60 -17.53
N ILE A 521 -20.94 26.48 -16.81
CA ILE A 521 -21.84 26.40 -15.65
C ILE A 521 -21.37 27.29 -14.49
N LEU A 522 -20.06 27.46 -14.36
CA LEU A 522 -19.43 28.20 -13.26
C LEU A 522 -19.14 29.67 -13.57
N LYS A 523 -19.43 30.12 -14.79
CA LYS A 523 -19.09 31.47 -15.27
C LYS A 523 -19.75 32.55 -14.40
N ASP A 524 -21.00 32.33 -14.01
CA ASP A 524 -21.84 33.32 -13.33
C ASP A 524 -22.07 33.00 -11.83
N VAL A 525 -21.18 32.19 -11.24
CA VAL A 525 -21.18 31.87 -9.81
C VAL A 525 -20.33 32.91 -9.08
N ALA A 526 -20.96 33.69 -8.19
CA ALA A 526 -20.28 34.67 -7.37
C ALA A 526 -19.36 33.98 -6.35
N LEU A 527 -18.15 34.49 -6.15
CA LEU A 527 -17.27 34.03 -5.09
C LEU A 527 -17.69 34.71 -3.78
N ALA A 528 -18.10 33.92 -2.79
CA ALA A 528 -18.34 34.40 -1.45
C ALA A 528 -16.99 34.77 -0.80
N ALA A 529 -16.92 35.95 -0.18
CA ALA A 529 -15.77 36.43 0.59
C ALA A 529 -15.46 35.51 1.79
#